data_AF-A0A967MR55-F1
#
_entry.id   AF-A0A967MR55-F1
#
_cell.length_a   1.000
_cell.length_b   1.000
_cell.length_c   1.000
_cell.angle_alpha   90.00
_cell.angle_beta   90.00
_cell.angle_gamma   90.00
#
_symmetry.space_group_name_H-M   'P 1'
#
loop_
_entity.id
_entity.type
_entity.pdbx_description
1 polymer ?
#
loop_
_entity_poly.entity_id
_entity_poly.type
_entity_poly.pdbx_seq_one_letter_code
_entity_poly.pdbx_strand_id
1 'polypeptide(L)' 'GSKWGVNDGEDWIERAHDFVRELHGARRTLIGICFGHQMVARALGGRVERAAAGWGAGLH' A
#
# COMPACT_ATOMS: atom_id res chain seq x y z
N GLY A 1 6.37 -6.88 4.27
CA GLY A 1 5.77 -7.01 2.92
C GLY A 1 4.66 -8.04 2.96
N SER A 2 3.73 -8.01 2.00
CA SER A 2 2.67 -9.02 1.83
C SER A 2 2.95 -9.88 0.59
N LYS A 3 2.41 -11.10 0.55
CA LYS A 3 2.38 -11.92 -0.68
C LYS A 3 1.34 -11.43 -1.70
N TRP A 4 0.45 -10.54 -1.27
CA TRP A 4 -0.64 -9.96 -2.06
C TRP A 4 -0.26 -8.56 -2.59
N GLY A 5 -0.85 -8.16 -3.70
CA GLY A 5 -0.86 -6.80 -4.20
C GLY A 5 -1.87 -5.93 -3.47
N VAL A 6 -1.62 -4.63 -3.39
CA VAL A 6 -2.53 -3.67 -2.71
C VAL A 6 -3.89 -3.53 -3.41
N ASN A 7 -3.98 -3.95 -4.67
CA ASN A 7 -5.21 -3.90 -5.45
C ASN A 7 -5.97 -5.24 -5.45
N ASP A 8 -5.49 -6.23 -4.70
CA ASP A 8 -6.17 -7.52 -4.60
C ASP A 8 -7.44 -7.33 -3.75
N GLY A 9 -8.54 -7.95 -4.16
CA GLY A 9 -9.87 -7.70 -3.61
C GLY A 9 -10.17 -8.39 -2.27
N GLU A 10 -9.14 -8.66 -1.47
CA GLU A 10 -9.31 -9.40 -0.23
C GLU A 10 -9.80 -8.49 0.90
N ASP A 11 -10.79 -8.95 1.68
CA ASP A 11 -11.45 -8.13 2.71
C ASP A 11 -10.48 -7.51 3.73
N TRP A 12 -9.35 -8.18 3.99
CA TRP A 12 -8.35 -7.66 4.93
C TRP A 12 -7.55 -6.47 4.36
N ILE A 13 -7.44 -6.36 3.04
CA ILE A 13 -6.77 -5.26 2.34
C ILE A 13 -7.64 -4.00 2.41
N GLU A 14 -8.94 -4.14 2.17
CA GLU A 14 -9.91 -3.04 2.33
C GLU A 14 -9.94 -2.54 3.78
N ARG A 15 -9.98 -3.45 4.77
CA ARG A 15 -9.87 -3.05 6.19
C ARG A 15 -8.56 -2.33 6.51
N ALA A 16 -7.46 -2.72 5.86
CA ALA A 16 -6.18 -2.05 6.05
C ALA A 16 -6.15 -0.67 5.37
N HIS A 17 -6.85 -0.47 4.24
CA HIS A 17 -7.06 0.86 3.67
C HIS A 17 -7.84 1.76 4.63
N ASP A 18 -8.93 1.27 5.21
CA ASP A 18 -9.72 2.04 6.17
C ASP A 18 -8.91 2.42 7.41
N PHE A 19 -8.11 1.49 7.94
CA PHE A 19 -7.22 1.77 9.07
C PHE A 19 -6.18 2.86 8.75
N VAL A 20 -5.60 2.85 7.55
CA VAL A 20 -4.69 3.92 7.10
C VAL A 20 -5.42 5.27 7.03
N ARG A 21 -6.66 5.30 6.53
CA ARG A 21 -7.46 6.54 6.44
C ARG A 21 -7.79 7.08 7.83
N GLU A 22 -8.09 6.22 8.79
CA GLU A 22 -8.31 6.60 10.18
C GLU A 22 -7.06 7.24 10.79
N LEU A 23 -5.90 6.58 10.68
CA LEU A 23 -4.64 7.10 11.20
C LEU A 23 -4.24 8.43 10.56
N HIS A 24 -4.48 8.56 9.25
CA HIS A 24 -4.25 9.81 8.52
C HIS A 24 -5.17 10.93 9.01
N GLY A 25 -6.47 10.66 9.18
CA GLY A 25 -7.45 11.61 9.74
C GLY A 25 -7.09 12.05 11.17
N ALA A 26 -6.56 11.13 11.97
CA ALA A 26 -6.04 11.41 13.31
C ALA A 26 -4.65 12.08 13.33
N ARG A 27 -4.10 12.44 12.16
CA ARG A 27 -2.77 13.06 11.99
C ARG A 27 -1.64 12.28 12.65
N ARG A 28 -1.73 10.95 12.65
CA ARG A 28 -0.66 10.08 13.14
C ARG A 28 0.42 9.94 12.05
N THR A 29 1.68 9.87 12.48
CA THR A 29 2.80 9.61 11.57
C THR A 29 2.69 8.19 11.00
N LEU A 30 2.73 8.07 9.67
CA LEU A 30 2.64 6.81 8.93
C LEU A 30 3.96 6.54 8.20
N ILE A 31 4.50 5.34 8.34
CA ILE A 31 5.65 4.84 7.56
C ILE A 31 5.20 3.57 6.84
N GLY A 32 5.23 3.61 5.52
CA GLY A 32 4.94 2.45 4.67
C GLY A 32 6.22 1.89 4.06
N ILE A 33 6.43 0.57 4.15
CA ILE A 33 7.60 -0.13 3.57
C ILE A 33 7.10 -1.15 2.55
N CYS A 34 7.61 -1.08 1.31
CA CYS A 34 7.24 -1.96 0.20
C CYS A 34 5.71 -1.98 -0.01
N PHE A 35 5.04 -3.11 0.22
CA PHE A 35 3.58 -3.23 0.22
C PHE A 35 2.90 -2.16 1.09
N GLY A 36 3.45 -1.83 2.26
CA GLY A 36 2.88 -0.81 3.14
C GLY A 36 2.93 0.59 2.52
N HIS A 37 3.95 0.90 1.72
CA HIS A 37 4.02 2.17 1.00
C HIS A 37 2.92 2.25 -0.07
N GLN A 38 2.74 1.18 -0.83
CA GLN A 38 1.67 1.06 -1.81
C GLN A 38 0.28 1.20 -1.17
N MET A 39 0.09 0.58 0.00
CA MET A 39 -1.14 0.69 0.80
C MET A 39 -1.46 2.12 1.22
N VAL A 40 -0.46 2.84 1.72
CA VAL A 40 -0.63 4.26 2.08
C VAL A 40 -0.98 5.10 0.85
N ALA A 41 -0.24 4.92 -0.25
CA ALA A 41 -0.52 5.64 -1.49
C ALA A 41 -1.96 5.39 -1.96
N ARG A 42 -2.39 4.13 -2.04
CA ARG A 42 -3.72 3.76 -2.53
C ARG A 42 -4.85 4.23 -1.63
N ALA A 43 -4.72 4.09 -0.30
CA ALA A 43 -5.71 4.55 0.69
C ALA A 43 -5.97 6.06 0.61
N LEU A 44 -4.94 6.83 0.25
CA LEU A 44 -4.98 8.30 0.18
C LEU A 44 -5.24 8.83 -1.24
N GLY A 45 -5.71 7.97 -2.16
CA GLY A 45 -6.13 8.36 -3.52
C GLY A 45 -5.05 8.25 -4.59
N GLY A 46 -3.87 7.76 -4.24
CA GLY A 46 -2.82 7.43 -5.19
C GLY A 46 -3.14 6.22 -6.08
N ARG A 47 -2.44 6.13 -7.20
CA ARG A 47 -2.53 5.03 -8.16
C ARG A 47 -1.34 4.09 -7.95
N VAL A 48 -1.61 2.80 -7.78
CA VAL A 48 -0.58 1.76 -7.69
C VAL A 48 -0.82 0.78 -8.83
N GLU A 49 0.22 0.56 -9.64
CA GLU A 49 0.14 -0.28 -10.83
C GLU A 49 1.32 -1.22 -10.92
N ARG A 50 1.16 -2.27 -11.74
CA ARG A 50 2.27 -3.13 -12.11
C ARG A 50 3.27 -2.33 -12.94
N ALA A 51 4.55 -2.44 -12.60
CA ALA A 51 5.61 -1.83 -13.38
C ALA A 51 5.68 -2.47 -14.77
N ALA A 52 5.75 -1.64 -15.82
CA ALA A 52 5.88 -2.11 -17.21
C ALA A 52 7.16 -2.94 -17.43
N ALA A 53 8.22 -2.66 -16.67
CA ALA A 53 9.49 -3.37 -16.73
C ALA A 53 9.47 -4.74 -16.00
N GLY A 54 8.35 -5.14 -15.40
CA GLY A 54 8.26 -6.38 -14.63
C GLY A 54 8.94 -6.28 -13.25
N TRP A 55 9.37 -7.41 -12.71
CA TRP A 55 9.99 -7.49 -11.39
C TRP A 55 11.42 -6.92 -11.41
N GLY A 56 11.68 -5.90 -10.60
CA GLY A 56 13.03 -5.43 -10.29
C GLY A 56 13.54 -6.08 -9.00
N ALA A 57 14.63 -6.84 -9.09
CA ALA A 57 15.40 -7.30 -7.94
C ALA A 57 16.85 -6.85 -8.11
N GLY A 58 17.35 -6.06 -7.17
CA GLY A 58 18.71 -5.53 -7.22
C GLY A 58 19.26 -5.34 -5.81
N LEU A 59 20.57 -5.51 -5.67
CA LEU A 59 21.32 -5.07 -4.50
C LEU A 59 21.93 -3.71 -4.88
N HIS A 60 21.53 -2.64 -4.22
CA HIS A 60 22.23 -1.37 -4.28
C HIS A 60 23.14 -1.24 -3.07
#